data_AF-A0A5C7RTG6-F1
#
_entry.id   AF-A0A5C7RTG6-F1
#
_cell.length_a   1.000
_cell.length_b   1.000
_cell.length_c   1.000
_cell.angle_alpha   90.00
_cell.angle_beta   90.00
_cell.angle_gamma   90.00
#
_symmetry.space_group_name_H-M   'P 1'
#
loop_
_entity.id
_entity.type
_entity.pdbx_description
1 polymer ?
#
loop_
_entity_poly.entity_id
_entity_poly.type
_entity_poly.pdbx_seq_one_letter_code
_entity_poly.pdbx_strand_id
1 'polypeptide(L)' 'MKHIIIITAAALTACGQPVPTDTAESLVANPERLKEVRRLCKEDHSKMGDATCNAAAEAFRRRFMGDGKGKYTPQPAPQD' A
#
# COMPACT_ATOMS: atom_id res chain seq x y z
N MET A 1 23.19 -49.10 14.91
CA MET A 1 23.49 -47.92 14.06
C MET A 1 23.29 -48.30 12.59
N LYS A 2 22.15 -47.94 11.99
CA LYS A 2 21.98 -47.92 10.53
C LYS A 2 20.90 -46.89 10.19
N HIS A 3 21.37 -45.65 10.18
CA HIS A 3 20.87 -44.45 9.51
C HIS A 3 19.37 -44.35 9.22
N ILE A 4 18.75 -43.62 10.15
CA ILE A 4 17.54 -42.81 10.07
C ILE A 4 17.31 -42.26 8.65
N ILE A 5 16.11 -42.56 8.15
CA ILE A 5 15.47 -41.94 7.00
C ILE A 5 15.35 -40.43 7.28
N ILE A 6 16.04 -39.60 6.50
CA ILE A 6 15.78 -38.16 6.45
C ILE A 6 15.20 -37.87 5.08
N ILE A 7 13.87 -37.77 5.02
CA ILE A 7 13.14 -37.25 3.86
C ILE A 7 13.40 -35.75 3.85
N THR A 8 14.29 -35.30 2.97
CA THR A 8 14.53 -33.89 2.69
C THR A 8 13.31 -33.35 1.94
N ALA A 9 12.36 -32.79 2.70
CA ALA A 9 11.33 -31.94 2.15
C ALA A 9 11.99 -30.63 1.68
N ALA A 10 12.35 -30.57 0.41
CA ALA A 10 12.72 -29.33 -0.26
C ALA A 10 11.46 -28.45 -0.37
N ALA A 11 11.19 -27.65 0.67
CA ALA A 11 10.25 -26.54 0.55
C ALA A 11 10.90 -25.49 -0.36
N LEU A 12 10.58 -25.54 -1.65
CA LEU A 12 10.79 -24.43 -2.57
C LEU A 12 9.87 -23.28 -2.14
N THR A 13 10.27 -22.52 -1.12
CA THR A 13 9.73 -21.19 -0.92
C THR A 13 10.21 -20.38 -2.12
N ALA A 14 9.32 -20.13 -3.07
CA ALA A 14 9.55 -19.16 -4.12
C ALA A 14 9.82 -17.80 -3.44
N CYS A 15 11.09 -17.51 -3.18
CA CYS A 15 11.57 -16.22 -2.69
C CYS A 15 11.54 -15.21 -3.85
N GLY A 16 10.34 -14.86 -4.30
CA GLY A 16 10.08 -13.55 -4.86
C GLY A 16 9.43 -12.75 -3.75
N GLN A 17 9.98 -11.60 -3.39
CA GLN A 17 9.20 -10.64 -2.60
C GLN A 17 7.85 -10.51 -3.31
N PRO A 18 6.71 -10.74 -2.62
CA PRO A 18 5.43 -10.43 -3.20
C PRO A 18 5.50 -8.99 -3.69
N VAL A 19 5.13 -8.75 -4.95
CA VAL A 19 4.93 -7.39 -5.45
C VAL A 19 4.18 -6.63 -4.35
N PRO A 20 4.67 -5.45 -3.89
CA PRO A 20 4.05 -4.76 -2.77
C PRO A 20 2.57 -4.58 -3.09
N THR A 21 1.71 -5.34 -2.41
CA THR A 21 0.27 -5.37 -2.71
C THR A 21 -0.40 -4.07 -2.29
N ASP A 22 0.27 -3.30 -1.43
CA ASP A 22 -0.20 -2.06 -0.83
C ASP A 22 0.43 -0.83 -1.52
N THR A 23 0.48 -0.80 -2.87
CA THR A 23 0.79 0.44 -3.62
C THR A 23 -0.35 1.46 -3.50
N ALA A 24 -0.06 2.73 -3.77
CA ALA A 24 -1.08 3.78 -3.74
C ALA A 24 -2.24 3.47 -4.70
N GLU A 25 -1.94 3.00 -5.92
CA GLU A 25 -2.93 2.64 -6.93
C GLU A 25 -3.81 1.46 -6.47
N SER A 26 -3.20 0.41 -5.92
CA SER A 26 -3.92 -0.75 -5.39
C SER A 26 -4.84 -0.36 -4.22
N LEU A 27 -4.36 0.50 -3.33
CA LEU A 27 -5.11 0.95 -2.16
C LEU A 27 -6.23 1.95 -2.51
N VAL A 28 -6.08 2.73 -3.59
CA VAL A 28 -7.18 3.56 -4.13
C VAL A 28 -8.32 2.66 -4.63
N ALA A 29 -7.98 1.58 -5.33
CA ALA A 29 -8.95 0.62 -5.86
C ALA A 29 -9.61 -0.25 -4.78
N ASN A 30 -8.95 -0.44 -3.63
CA ASN A 30 -9.40 -1.34 -2.56
C ASN A 30 -9.58 -0.61 -1.22
N PRO A 31 -10.76 -0.01 -0.95
CA PRO A 31 -10.99 0.84 0.21
C PRO A 31 -10.92 0.12 1.56
N GLU A 32 -11.39 -1.13 1.61
CA GLU A 32 -11.29 -1.97 2.82
C GLU A 32 -9.83 -2.29 3.15
N ARG A 33 -9.01 -2.58 2.14
CA ARG A 33 -7.57 -2.81 2.34
C ARG A 33 -6.86 -1.55 2.82
N LEU A 34 -7.18 -0.38 2.23
CA LEU A 34 -6.67 0.91 2.67
C LEU A 34 -7.00 1.19 4.14
N LYS A 35 -8.22 0.88 4.59
CA LYS A 35 -8.63 1.06 5.99
C LYS A 35 -7.76 0.21 6.93
N GLU A 36 -7.54 -1.06 6.57
CA GLU A 36 -6.72 -1.97 7.37
C GLU A 36 -5.25 -1.55 7.42
N VAL A 37 -4.65 -1.20 6.28
CA VAL A 37 -3.26 -0.74 6.23
C VAL A 37 -3.07 0.52 7.08
N ARG A 38 -4.02 1.46 7.05
CA ARG A 38 -3.97 2.65 7.91
C ARG A 38 -4.08 2.32 9.40
N ARG A 39 -4.89 1.32 9.77
CA ARG A 39 -4.96 0.81 11.16
C ARG A 39 -3.60 0.27 11.58
N LEU A 40 -3.00 -0.61 10.78
CA LEU A 40 -1.69 -1.20 11.05
C LEU A 40 -0.58 -0.14 11.15
N CYS A 41 -0.57 0.86 10.25
CA CYS A 41 0.40 1.96 10.30
C CYS A 41 0.28 2.82 11.57
N LYS A 42 -0.92 2.94 12.15
CA LYS A 42 -1.14 3.63 13.43
C LYS A 42 -0.68 2.78 14.61
N GLU A 43 -0.82 1.47 14.52
CA GLU A 43 -0.46 0.53 15.58
C GLU A 43 1.05 0.31 15.67
N ASP A 44 1.71 0.11 14.53
CA ASP A 44 3.16 -0.12 14.47
C ASP A 44 3.74 0.35 13.13
N HIS A 45 4.07 1.64 13.06
CA HIS A 45 4.67 2.26 11.89
C HIS A 45 6.02 1.63 11.52
N SER A 46 6.85 1.32 12.52
CA SER A 46 8.20 0.74 12.32
C SER A 46 8.13 -0.63 11.65
N LYS A 47 7.14 -1.45 12.01
CA LYS A 47 6.90 -2.76 11.40
C LYS A 47 6.34 -2.66 9.98
N MET A 48 5.47 -1.68 9.72
CA MET A 48 4.85 -1.48 8.40
C MET A 48 5.81 -0.85 7.39
N GLY A 49 6.71 0.00 7.87
CA GLY A 49 7.68 0.75 7.07
C GLY A 49 7.09 1.98 6.39
N ASP A 50 7.93 3.01 6.26
CA ASP A 50 7.56 4.32 5.72
C ASP A 50 6.95 4.24 4.32
N ALA A 51 7.50 3.38 3.46
CA ALA A 51 7.02 3.23 2.08
C ALA A 51 5.54 2.80 2.04
N THR A 52 5.15 1.83 2.86
CA THR A 52 3.77 1.31 2.94
C THR A 52 2.83 2.36 3.52
N CYS A 53 3.24 3.03 4.60
CA CYS A 53 2.39 4.03 5.25
C CYS A 53 2.25 5.31 4.41
N ASN A 54 3.28 5.69 3.66
CA ASN A 54 3.22 6.78 2.69
C ASN A 54 2.32 6.44 1.50
N ALA A 55 2.38 5.21 0.97
CA ALA A 55 1.48 4.75 -0.07
C ALA A 55 0.01 4.78 0.38
N ALA A 56 -0.27 4.36 1.62
CA ALA A 56 -1.61 4.45 2.20
C ALA A 56 -2.07 5.91 2.40
N ALA A 57 -1.18 6.80 2.85
CA ALA A 57 -1.49 8.22 2.98
C ALA A 57 -1.79 8.86 1.62
N GLU A 58 -1.02 8.51 0.59
CA GLU A 58 -1.26 8.96 -0.77
C GLU A 58 -2.58 8.43 -1.33
N ALA A 59 -2.86 7.14 -1.17
CA ALA A 59 -4.12 6.54 -1.60
C ALA A 59 -5.31 7.23 -0.95
N PHE A 60 -5.22 7.52 0.35
CA PHE A 60 -6.22 8.31 1.04
C PHE A 60 -6.37 9.70 0.42
N ARG A 61 -5.28 10.47 0.25
CA ARG A 61 -5.34 11.79 -0.40
C ARG A 61 -6.01 11.72 -1.77
N ARG A 62 -5.62 10.77 -2.63
CA ARG A 62 -6.16 10.62 -3.99
C ARG A 62 -7.66 10.37 -4.00
N ARG A 63 -8.20 9.62 -3.04
CA ARG A 63 -9.65 9.35 -2.94
C ARG A 63 -10.48 10.58 -2.57
N PHE A 64 -9.91 11.55 -1.86
CA PHE A 64 -10.63 12.76 -1.44
C PHE A 64 -10.33 13.98 -2.29
N MET A 65 -9.06 14.19 -2.66
CA MET A 65 -8.59 15.36 -3.40
C MET A 65 -8.41 15.09 -4.90
N GLY A 66 -8.59 13.85 -5.34
CA GLY A 66 -8.21 13.42 -6.69
C GLY A 66 -6.69 13.26 -6.82
N ASP A 67 -6.23 12.95 -8.02
CA ASP A 67 -4.82 12.71 -8.36
C ASP A 67 -3.98 14.00 -8.47
N GLY A 68 -4.52 15.15 -8.06
CA GLY A 68 -3.84 16.45 -8.14
C GLY A 68 -3.64 16.97 -9.56
N LYS A 69 -4.28 16.35 -10.58
CA LYS A 69 -4.16 16.80 -11.97
C LYS A 69 -5.18 17.87 -12.37
N GLY A 70 -6.13 18.19 -11.48
CA GLY A 70 -7.08 19.28 -11.67
C GLY A 70 -6.36 20.61 -11.87
N LYS A 71 -6.64 21.28 -12.99
CA LYS A 71 -6.15 22.64 -13.25
C LYS A 71 -7.06 23.62 -12.52
N TYR A 72 -6.49 24.53 -11.73
CA TYR A 72 -7.25 25.67 -11.24
C TYR A 72 -7.52 26.63 -12.40
N THR A 73 -8.79 26.79 -12.75
CA THR A 73 -9.27 27.83 -13.68
C THR A 73 -9.99 28.89 -12.87
N PRO A 74 -9.33 30.01 -12.53
CA PRO A 74 -10.00 31.11 -11.86
C PRO A 74 -11.09 31.66 -12.77
N GLN A 75 -12.28 31.87 -12.21
CA GLN A 75 -13.28 32.68 -12.90
C GLN A 75 -12.80 34.14 -12.89
N PRO A 76 -12.96 34.88 -14.00
CA PRO A 76 -12.72 36.31 -14.02
C PRO A 76 -13.53 36.98 -12.90
N ALA A 77 -12.95 37.97 -12.22
CA ALA A 77 -13.69 38.76 -11.25
C ALA A 77 -14.93 39.41 -11.90
N PRO A 78 -16.07 39.53 -11.19
CA PRO A 78 -17.21 40.29 -11.67
C PRO A 78 -16.76 41.68 -12.10
N GLN A 79 -17.19 42.10 -13.29
CA GLN A 79 -16.95 43.46 -13.77
C GLN A 79 -18.17 44.29 -13.36
N ASP A 80 -18.00 45.12 -12.32
CA ASP A 80 -18.96 46.15 -11.92
C ASP A 80 -18.81 47.40 -12.79
#